data_AF-A0A524DAK5-F1
#
_entry.id   AF-A0A524DAK5-F1
#
_cell.length_a   1.000
_cell.length_b   1.000
_cell.length_c   1.000
_cell.angle_alpha   90.00
_cell.angle_beta   90.00
_cell.angle_gamma   90.00
#
_symmetry.space_group_name_H-M   'P 1'
#
loop_
_entity.id
_entity.type
_entity.pdbx_description
1 polymer ?
#
loop_
_entity_poly.entity_id
_entity_poly.type
_entity_poly.pdbx_seq_one_letter_code
_entity_poly.pdbx_strand_id
1 'polypeptide(L)' 'MTEIKFSISKELLERMKKFPEIDWEKVAHSAVENYLDKLEVANKLASKSNFTLEDADELGDIVKQEIWKKHKYYLETLKK' A
#
# COMPACT_ATOMS: atom_id res chain seq x y z
N MET A 1 -29.41 -11.11 2.79
CA MET A 1 -28.47 -10.96 1.67
C MET A 1 -28.66 -9.59 1.06
N THR A 2 -27.57 -8.92 0.73
CA THR A 2 -27.53 -7.63 0.03
C THR A 2 -26.82 -7.84 -1.30
N GLU A 3 -27.42 -7.35 -2.39
CA GLU A 3 -26.86 -7.49 -3.75
C GLU A 3 -26.10 -6.22 -4.13
N ILE A 4 -24.92 -6.39 -4.74
CA ILE A 4 -24.13 -5.29 -5.32
C ILE A 4 -23.89 -5.61 -6.79
N LYS A 5 -24.14 -4.65 -7.68
CA LYS A 5 -23.92 -4.79 -9.13
C LYS A 5 -22.76 -3.92 -9.58
N PHE A 6 -21.84 -4.52 -10.32
CA PHE A 6 -20.70 -3.83 -10.90
C PHE A 6 -20.73 -3.90 -12.42
N SER A 7 -20.37 -2.80 -13.07
CA SER A 7 -20.10 -2.79 -14.50
C SER A 7 -18.70 -3.33 -14.75
N ILE A 8 -18.59 -4.36 -15.60
CA ILE A 8 -17.30 -4.89 -16.06
C ILE A 8 -17.14 -4.66 -17.56
N SER A 9 -15.89 -4.58 -18.02
CA SER A 9 -15.62 -4.46 -19.45
C SER A 9 -15.99 -5.75 -20.19
N LYS A 10 -16.38 -5.62 -21.46
CA LYS A 10 -16.66 -6.78 -22.32
C LYS A 10 -15.46 -7.73 -22.40
N GLU A 11 -14.25 -7.18 -22.50
CA GLU A 11 -13.02 -7.96 -22.54
C GLU A 11 -12.83 -8.81 -21.27
N LEU A 12 -13.10 -8.23 -20.09
CA LEU A 12 -12.99 -8.95 -18.83
C LEU A 12 -14.00 -10.10 -18.76
N LEU A 13 -15.25 -9.84 -19.17
CA LEU A 13 -16.28 -10.87 -19.24
C LEU A 13 -15.88 -12.04 -20.17
N GLU A 14 -15.35 -11.74 -21.37
CA GLU A 14 -14.89 -12.78 -22.29
C GLU A 14 -13.72 -13.59 -21.73
N ARG A 15 -12.84 -12.98 -20.93
CA ARG A 15 -11.78 -13.71 -20.23
C ARG A 15 -12.33 -14.58 -19.10
N MET A 16 -13.32 -14.10 -18.35
CA MET A 16 -13.95 -14.87 -17.27
C MET A 16 -14.68 -16.11 -17.81
N LYS A 17 -15.37 -15.97 -18.94
CA LYS A 17 -16.08 -17.08 -19.61
C LYS A 17 -15.18 -18.24 -20.03
N LYS A 18 -13.87 -18.02 -20.17
CA LYS A 18 -12.90 -19.09 -20.47
C LYS A 18 -12.68 -20.04 -19.30
N PHE A 19 -13.07 -19.64 -18.09
CA PHE A 19 -12.93 -20.42 -16.86
C PHE A 19 -14.31 -20.57 -16.18
N PRO A 20 -15.23 -21.35 -16.77
CA PRO A 20 -16.58 -21.55 -16.23
C PRO A 20 -16.61 -22.34 -14.91
N GLU A 21 -15.53 -23.05 -14.60
CA GLU A 21 -15.36 -23.81 -13.35
C GLU A 21 -15.13 -22.92 -12.11
N ILE A 22 -14.84 -21.63 -12.32
CA ILE A 22 -14.57 -20.68 -11.25
C ILE A 22 -15.88 -20.05 -10.76
N ASP A 23 -16.09 -20.10 -9.45
CA ASP A 23 -17.13 -19.33 -8.77
C ASP A 23 -16.70 -17.86 -8.64
N TRP A 24 -17.06 -17.07 -9.66
CA TRP A 24 -16.72 -15.65 -9.74
C TRP A 24 -17.41 -14.80 -8.65
N GLU A 25 -18.54 -15.25 -8.11
CA GLU A 25 -19.20 -14.58 -6.98
C GLU A 25 -18.34 -14.70 -5.72
N LYS A 26 -17.89 -15.92 -5.42
CA LYS A 26 -16.96 -16.15 -4.29
C LYS A 26 -15.66 -15.37 -4.44
N VAL A 27 -15.10 -15.32 -5.65
CA VAL A 27 -13.89 -14.51 -5.92
C VAL A 27 -14.14 -13.03 -5.66
N ALA A 28 -15.28 -12.49 -6.09
CA ALA A 28 -15.65 -11.10 -5.85
C ALA A 28 -15.80 -10.81 -4.35
N HIS A 29 -16.48 -11.70 -3.60
CA HIS A 29 -16.62 -11.60 -2.15
C HIS A 29 -15.25 -11.54 -1.47
N SER A 30 -14.38 -12.51 -1.73
CA SER A 30 -13.04 -12.54 -1.13
C SER A 30 -12.19 -11.33 -1.54
N ALA A 31 -12.33 -10.82 -2.76
CA ALA A 31 -11.60 -9.62 -3.18
C ALA A 31 -12.03 -8.38 -2.37
N VAL A 32 -13.34 -8.22 -2.15
CA VAL A 32 -13.89 -7.12 -1.34
C VAL A 32 -13.45 -7.23 0.11
N GLU A 33 -13.59 -8.41 0.74
CA GLU A 33 -13.15 -8.64 2.13
C GLU A 33 -11.66 -8.33 2.31
N ASN A 34 -10.80 -8.88 1.46
CA ASN A 34 -9.37 -8.64 1.54
C ASN A 34 -8.98 -7.17 1.34
N TYR A 35 -9.74 -6.42 0.53
CA TYR A 35 -9.49 -5.00 0.33
C TYR A 35 -9.97 -4.18 1.53
N LEU A 36 -11.12 -4.52 2.10
CA LEU A 36 -11.61 -3.91 3.34
C LEU A 36 -10.64 -4.13 4.49
N ASP A 37 -10.14 -5.35 4.69
CA ASP A 37 -9.16 -5.65 5.75
C ASP A 37 -7.92 -4.76 5.64
N LYS A 38 -7.41 -4.54 4.42
CA LYS A 38 -6.28 -3.63 4.18
C LYS A 38 -6.62 -2.19 4.55
N LEU A 39 -7.80 -1.72 4.17
CA LEU A 39 -8.26 -0.37 4.51
C LEU A 39 -8.45 -0.21 6.03
N GLU A 40 -9.01 -1.21 6.70
CA GLU A 40 -9.21 -1.19 8.15
C GLU A 40 -7.88 -1.20 8.90
N VAL A 41 -6.92 -2.01 8.48
CA VAL A 41 -5.56 -1.98 9.05
C VAL A 41 -4.90 -0.63 8.82
N ALA A 42 -4.96 -0.09 7.61
CA ALA A 42 -4.39 1.22 7.29
C ALA A 42 -5.06 2.33 8.13
N ASN A 43 -6.38 2.30 8.25
CA ASN A 43 -7.14 3.26 9.04
C ASN A 43 -6.87 3.10 10.53
N LYS A 44 -6.69 1.88 11.05
CA LYS A 44 -6.34 1.62 12.45
C LYS A 44 -4.92 2.12 12.78
N LEU A 45 -3.99 1.98 11.84
CA LEU A 45 -2.63 2.53 11.98
C LEU A 45 -2.66 4.05 11.94
N ALA A 46 -3.37 4.63 10.96
CA ALA A 46 -3.48 6.08 10.79
C ALA A 46 -4.25 6.74 11.94
N SER A 47 -5.35 6.16 12.41
CA SER A 47 -6.18 6.72 13.49
C SER A 47 -5.51 6.70 14.86
N LYS A 48 -4.52 5.83 15.06
CA LYS A 48 -3.65 5.83 16.25
C LYS A 48 -2.41 6.70 16.09
N SER A 49 -2.19 7.22 14.88
CA SER A 49 -1.03 8.02 14.56
C SER A 49 -1.35 9.49 14.79
N ASN A 50 -0.55 10.15 15.64
CA ASN A 50 -0.49 11.62 15.69
C ASN A 50 0.58 12.16 14.73
N PHE A 51 1.15 11.30 13.86
CA PHE A 51 2.24 11.68 12.97
C PHE A 51 1.77 12.74 11.98
N THR A 52 2.32 13.93 12.14
CA THR A 52 2.03 15.12 11.36
C THR A 52 2.96 15.26 10.17
N LEU A 53 2.69 16.24 9.31
CA LEU A 53 3.61 16.61 8.24
C LEU A 53 4.93 17.19 8.79
N GLU A 54 4.87 17.91 9.92
CA GLU A 54 6.05 18.47 10.58
C GLU A 54 6.96 17.34 11.10
N ASP A 55 6.38 16.30 11.70
CA ASP A 55 7.14 15.10 12.11
C ASP A 55 7.84 14.43 10.92
N ALA A 56 7.22 14.44 9.74
CA ALA A 56 7.81 13.89 8.52
C ALA A 56 9.01 14.72 8.03
N ASP A 57 8.89 16.05 8.07
CA ASP A 57 9.96 16.97 7.68
C ASP A 57 11.15 16.88 8.65
N GLU A 58 10.90 16.88 9.96
CA GLU A 58 11.93 16.72 10.98
C GLU A 58 12.69 15.39 10.81
N LEU A 59 11.95 14.30 10.60
CA LEU A 59 12.55 12.99 10.39
C LEU A 59 13.39 12.94 9.11
N GLY A 60 12.92 13.59 8.04
CA GLY A 60 13.64 13.73 6.79
C GLY A 60 14.99 14.45 6.97
N ASP A 61 15.02 15.51 7.77
CA ASP A 61 16.25 16.25 8.05
C ASP A 61 17.21 15.47 8.95
N ILE A 62 16.72 14.74 9.95
CA ILE A 62 17.54 13.84 10.77
C ILE A 62 18.23 12.79 9.86
N VAL A 63 17.45 12.13 9.00
CA VAL A 63 17.98 11.12 8.07
C VAL A 63 19.02 11.72 7.13
N LYS A 64 18.75 12.91 6.56
CA LYS A 64 19.69 13.61 5.67
C LYS A 64 20.99 13.94 6.39
N GLN A 65 20.93 14.43 7.62
CA GLN A 65 22.13 14.73 8.42
C GLN A 65 22.95 13.48 8.72
N GLU A 66 22.31 12.38 9.13
CA GLU A 66 23.02 11.13 9.45
C GLU A 66 23.66 10.50 8.21
N ILE A 67 22.96 10.50 7.07
CA ILE A 67 23.53 10.06 5.79
C ILE A 67 24.72 10.93 5.41
N TRP A 68 24.62 12.26 5.57
CA TRP A 68 25.73 13.16 5.28
C TRP A 68 26.94 12.91 6.19
N LYS A 69 26.74 12.74 7.51
CA LYS A 69 27.82 12.40 8.45
C LYS A 69 28.54 11.13 8.03
N LYS A 70 27.80 10.07 7.70
CA LYS A 70 28.36 8.81 7.23
C LYS A 70 29.14 8.96 5.93
N HIS A 71 28.58 9.70 4.97
CA HIS A 71 29.24 9.95 3.69
C HIS A 71 30.51 10.79 3.85
N LYS A 72 30.47 11.83 4.68
CA LYS A 72 31.62 12.68 4.99
C LYS A 72 32.74 11.86 5.63
N TYR A 73 32.42 11.03 6.61
CA TYR A 73 33.39 10.12 7.24
C TYR A 73 34.07 9.22 6.19
N TYR A 74 33.28 8.61 5.30
CA TYR A 74 33.82 7.79 4.20
C TYR A 74 34.81 8.57 3.32
N LEU A 75 34.44 9.78 2.89
CA LEU A 75 35.32 10.62 2.07
C LEU A 75 36.62 11.03 2.80
N GLU A 76 36.55 11.28 4.10
CA GLU A 76 37.73 11.60 4.92
C GLU A 76 38.65 10.39 5.10
N THR A 77 38.09 9.18 5.24
CA THR A 77 38.88 7.93 5.31
C THR A 77 39.57 7.54 4.01
N LEU A 78 39.02 7.95 2.86
CA LEU A 78 39.65 7.73 1.54
C LEU A 78 40.77 8.72 1.21
N LYS A 79 40.82 9.86 1.91
CA LYS A 79 41.84 10.92 1.72
C LYS A 79 43.07 10.74 2.61
N LYS A 80 43.09 9.72 3.47
CA LYS A 80 44.25 9.27 4.25
C LYS A 80 44.91 8.07 3.57
#